data_AF-A0A1G5IQP7-F1
#
_entry.id   AF-A0A1G5IQP7-F1
#
_cell.length_a   1.000
_cell.length_b   1.000
_cell.length_c   1.000
_cell.angle_alpha   90.00
_cell.angle_beta   90.00
_cell.angle_gamma   90.00
#
_symmetry.space_group_name_H-M   'P 1'
#
loop_
_entity.id
_entity.type
_entity.pdbx_description
1 polymer ?
#
loop_
_entity_poly.entity_id
_entity_poly.type
_entity_poly.pdbx_seq_one_letter_code
_entity_poly.pdbx_strand_id
1 'polypeptide(L)' 'MDVRLKELLTEYAANLSVDILEMEIMPDHVHMLLEVDPQFGIHKAVKSFKGYTSRILRQEFPYLKTKMPTL' A
#
# COMPACT_ATOMS: atom_id res chain seq x y z
N MET A 1 -4.04 -8.58 -10.03
CA MET A 1 -3.61 -7.27 -9.50
C MET A 1 -3.33 -7.40 -8.01
N ASP A 2 -4.18 -8.13 -7.28
CA ASP A 2 -4.11 -8.34 -5.83
C ASP A 2 -2.77 -8.95 -5.38
N VAL A 3 -2.28 -9.96 -6.09
CA VAL A 3 -0.96 -10.55 -5.85
C VAL A 3 0.15 -9.49 -5.95
N ARG A 4 0.10 -8.64 -6.97
CA ARG A 4 1.10 -7.59 -7.19
C ARG A 4 1.02 -6.49 -6.14
N LEU A 5 -0.20 -6.10 -5.74
CA LEU A 5 -0.41 -5.15 -4.66
C LEU A 5 0.16 -5.69 -3.33
N LYS A 6 -0.08 -6.97 -3.03
CA LYS A 6 0.46 -7.65 -1.85
C LYS A 6 1.98 -7.63 -1.84
N GLU A 7 2.62 -7.99 -2.95
CA GLU A 7 4.09 -7.92 -3.10
C GLU A 7 4.63 -6.52 -2.83
N LEU A 8 4.06 -5.49 -3.46
CA LEU A 8 4.49 -4.10 -3.29
C LEU A 8 4.33 -3.60 -1.85
N LEU A 9 3.24 -3.98 -1.17
CA LEU A 9 3.01 -3.62 0.22
C LEU A 9 4.04 -4.30 1.14
N THR A 10 4.30 -5.59 0.94
CA THR A 10 5.29 -6.33 1.74
C THR A 10 6.72 -5.82 1.51
N GLU A 11 7.11 -5.57 0.26
CA GLU A 11 8.42 -4.98 -0.09
C GLU A 11 8.59 -3.60 0.56
N TYR A 12 7.56 -2.76 0.45
CA TYR A 12 7.66 -1.39 0.93
C TYR A 12 7.56 -1.27 2.45
N ALA A 13 6.88 -2.20 3.11
CA ALA A 13 6.84 -2.29 4.57
C ALA A 13 8.22 -2.53 5.16
N ALA A 14 8.99 -3.45 4.57
CA ALA A 14 10.39 -3.69 4.94
C ALA A 14 11.24 -2.42 4.76
N ASN A 15 11.04 -1.67 3.67
CA ASN A 15 11.75 -0.41 3.44
C ASN A 15 11.38 0.69 4.45
N LEU A 16 10.14 0.70 4.94
CA LEU A 16 9.64 1.67 5.92
C LEU A 16 9.92 1.27 7.37
N SER A 17 10.47 0.08 7.63
CA SER A 17 10.57 -0.50 8.98
C SER A 17 9.21 -0.52 9.70
N VAL A 18 8.16 -0.90 8.96
CA VAL A 18 6.79 -1.10 9.46
C VAL A 18 6.46 -2.58 9.38
N ASP A 19 5.94 -3.15 10.46
CA ASP A 19 5.57 -4.55 10.49
C ASP A 19 4.09 -4.72 10.10
N ILE A 20 3.83 -5.57 9.09
CA ILE A 20 2.48 -5.98 8.69
C ILE A 20 2.15 -7.27 9.43
N LEU A 21 1.28 -7.18 10.43
CA LEU A 21 0.84 -8.34 11.22
C LEU A 21 -0.21 -9.16 10.46
N GLU A 22 -1.15 -8.49 9.81
CA GLU A 22 -2.20 -9.11 8.99
C GLU A 22 -2.51 -8.24 7.76
N MET A 23 -2.86 -8.88 6.64
CA MET A 23 -3.26 -8.19 5.42
C MET A 23 -4.24 -9.02 4.59
N GLU A 24 -5.41 -8.43 4.33
CA GLU A 24 -6.46 -8.99 3.47
C GLU A 24 -6.83 -7.99 2.37
N ILE A 25 -6.91 -8.48 1.14
CA ILE A 25 -7.28 -7.67 -0.03
C ILE A 25 -8.70 -8.04 -0.43
N MET A 26 -9.59 -7.05 -0.38
CA MET A 26 -10.96 -7.14 -0.87
C MET A 26 -11.06 -6.48 -2.26
N PRO A 27 -12.11 -6.74 -3.05
CA PRO A 27 -12.23 -6.18 -4.41
C PRO A 27 -12.23 -4.63 -4.47
N ASP A 28 -12.67 -3.96 -3.41
CA ASP A 28 -12.86 -2.51 -3.33
C ASP A 28 -11.94 -1.81 -2.29
N HIS A 29 -11.39 -2.55 -1.33
CA HIS A 29 -10.52 -2.00 -0.28
C HIS A 29 -9.49 -3.02 0.21
N VAL A 30 -8.51 -2.57 1.01
CA VAL A 30 -7.50 -3.41 1.65
C VAL A 30 -7.57 -3.20 3.15
N HIS A 31 -7.63 -4.29 3.92
CA HIS A 31 -7.49 -4.30 5.36
C HIS A 31 -6.06 -4.68 5.74
N MET A 32 -5.43 -3.88 6.59
CA MET A 32 -4.08 -4.12 7.10
C MET A 32 -4.03 -3.86 8.59
N LEU A 33 -3.42 -4.78 9.34
CA LEU A 33 -3.01 -4.58 10.71
C LEU A 33 -1.51 -4.28 10.71
N LEU A 34 -1.16 -3.08 11.17
CA LEU A 34 0.21 -2.55 11.11
C LEU A 34 0.72 -2.23 12.51
N GLU A 35 1.96 -2.59 12.78
CA GLU A 35 2.74 -2.07 13.90
C GLU A 35 3.70 -1.00 13.38
N VAL A 36 3.58 0.21 13.92
CA VAL A 36 4.30 1.39 13.43
C VAL A 36 4.92 2.11 14.63
N ASP A 37 6.18 2.52 14.48
CA ASP A 37 6.84 3.37 15.46
C ASP A 37 5.99 4.65 15.72
N PRO A 38 5.57 4.91 16.98
CA PRO A 38 4.82 6.10 17.34
C PRO A 38 5.46 7.42 16.89
N GLN A 39 6.80 7.50 16.86
CA GLN A 39 7.55 8.68 16.41
C GLN A 39 7.49 8.86 14.89
N PHE A 40 7.44 7.76 14.14
CA PHE A 40 7.24 7.82 12.69
C PHE A 40 5.84 8.32 12.37
N GLY A 41 4.84 7.73 13.03
CA GLY A 41 3.44 8.10 12.98
C GLY A 41 2.68 7.40 11.85
N ILE A 42 1.51 6.84 12.21
CA ILE A 42 0.66 6.04 11.31
C ILE A 42 0.28 6.77 10.02
N HIS A 43 0.02 8.08 10.10
CA HIS A 43 -0.37 8.88 8.93
C HIS A 43 0.71 8.91 7.85
N LYS A 44 2.00 8.88 8.22
CA LYS A 44 3.11 8.82 7.26
C LYS A 44 3.20 7.44 6.63
N ALA A 45 3.08 6.37 7.42
CA ALA A 45 3.06 5.00 6.91
C ALA A 45 1.96 4.83 5.85
N VAL A 46 0.72 5.18 6.20
CA VAL A 46 -0.44 5.08 5.31
C VAL A 46 -0.25 5.91 4.03
N LYS A 47 0.20 7.16 4.16
CA LYS A 47 0.45 8.03 2.99
C LYS A 47 1.50 7.43 2.07
N SER A 48 2.60 6.93 2.62
CA SER A 48 3.70 6.34 1.86
C SER A 48 3.26 5.05 1.15
N PHE A 49 2.56 4.14 1.84
CA PHE A 49 2.02 2.91 1.22
C PHE A 49 1.10 3.22 0.03
N LYS A 50 0.13 4.11 0.22
CA LYS A 50 -0.81 4.49 -0.85
C LYS A 50 -0.10 5.17 -2.02
N GLY A 51 0.83 6.08 -1.74
CA GLY A 51 1.58 6.78 -2.77
C GLY A 51 2.46 5.85 -3.60
N TYR A 52 3.25 5.00 -2.93
CA TYR A 52 4.16 4.05 -3.59
C TYR A 52 3.39 3.04 -4.45
N THR A 53 2.43 2.33 -3.87
CA THR A 53 1.66 1.31 -4.59
C THR A 53 0.88 1.91 -5.75
N SER A 54 0.24 3.07 -5.55
CA SER A 54 -0.54 3.72 -6.60
C SER A 54 0.32 4.17 -7.78
N ARG A 55 1.54 4.65 -7.51
CA ARG A 55 2.49 5.02 -8.56
C ARG A 55 2.89 3.80 -9.39
N ILE A 56 3.34 2.72 -8.75
CA ILE A 56 3.82 1.53 -9.46
C ILE A 56 2.68 0.84 -10.21
N LEU A 57 1.52 0.65 -9.57
CA LEU A 57 0.37 0.01 -10.21
C LEU A 57 -0.14 0.80 -11.42
N ARG A 58 -0.13 2.14 -11.40
CA ARG A 58 -0.51 2.95 -12.58
C ARG A 58 0.53 2.90 -13.70
N GLN A 59 1.78 2.56 -13.40
CA GLN A 59 2.84 2.34 -14.40
C GLN A 59 2.71 0.96 -15.04
N GLU A 60 2.52 -0.09 -14.23
CA GLU A 60 2.37 -1.48 -14.68
C GLU A 60 1.01 -1.74 -15.35
N PHE A 61 -0.06 -1.08 -14.88
CA PHE A 61 -1.43 -1.27 -15.36
C PHE A 61 -2.05 0.07 -15.81
N PRO A 62 -1.82 0.51 -17.07
CA PRO A 62 -2.24 1.82 -17.55
C PRO A 62 -3.76 2.09 -17.45
N TYR A 63 -4.60 1.05 -17.52
CA TYR A 63 -6.05 1.15 -17.39
C TYR A 63 -6.52 1.64 -16.01
N LEU A 64 -5.65 1.61 -14.98
CA LEU A 64 -5.96 2.11 -13.64
C LEU A 64 -5.91 3.64 -13.54
N LYS A 65 -5.28 4.33 -14.50
CA LYS A 65 -5.18 5.80 -14.51
C LYS A 65 -6.54 6.49 -14.57
N THR A 66 -7.53 5.85 -15.18
CA THR A 66 -8.89 6.38 -15.33
C THR A 66 -9.87 5.89 -14.27
N LYS A 67 -9.53 4.82 -13.53
CA LYS A 67 -10.42 4.18 -12.54
C LYS A 67 -10.12 4.54 -11.10
N MET A 68 -8.86 4.87 -10.75
CA MET A 68 -8.50 5.19 -9.38
C MET A 68 -8.46 6.71 -9.15
N PRO A 69 -9.19 7.25 -8.15
CA PRO A 69 -9.04 8.64 -7.76
C PRO A 69 -7.60 8.94 -7.33
N THR A 70 -7.13 10.14 -7.64
CA THR A 70 -5.86 10.67 -7.12
C THR A 70 -6.13 11.20 -5.72
N LEU A 71 -5.59 10.52 -4.71
CA LEU A 71 -5.62 10.92 -3.30
C LEU A 71 -4.33 11.64 -2.93
#